data_AF-A0A525W3S7-F1
#
_entry.id   AF-A0A525W3S7-F1
#
_cell.length_a   1.000
_cell.length_b   1.000
_cell.length_c   1.000
_cell.angle_alpha   90.00
_cell.angle_beta   90.00
_cell.angle_gamma   90.00
#
_symmetry.space_group_name_H-M   'P 1'
#
loop_
_entity.id
_entity.type
_entity.pdbx_description
1 polymer ?
#
loop_
_entity_poly.entity_id
_entity_poly.type
_entity_poly.pdbx_seq_one_letter_code
_entity_poly.pdbx_strand_id
1 'polypeptide(L)'
;MRKRIDIEMGVLSLMVVLTATSVWAEPLSIQDREAITRLGSAQGRSENEITPLLDHVSKAGERGLPTESLLNKMREGLAKGVEPKRIDPVLRQMTSRLESAHEVLEEAKGRGISEGNRQRAVETMAEALARGATVDEVRELSRLSQEGRHKATQEELAAGAKSLAVMKEGRIPSKDGAALVGEGMKQGYRSSELLDLSREVKRRGSDFEEGRASLKALREQVSRGERSDRLFKDDDRSGSGGGDRSERGGRGDRGGREDREDGSRDRSERQDRSGGGDRSDRLERPEKLDRAERPERSDHSGSGRER
;
A
#
# COMPACT_ATOMS: atom_id res chain seq x y z
N MET A 1 -61.26 48.03 33.69
CA MET A 1 -60.65 46.68 33.65
C MET A 1 -59.23 46.81 33.12
N ARG A 2 -58.25 46.45 33.96
CA ARG A 2 -56.78 46.49 33.74
C ARG A 2 -56.28 45.13 33.23
N LYS A 3 -55.05 45.12 32.68
CA LYS A 3 -54.13 43.99 32.40
C LYS A 3 -54.25 43.44 30.96
N ARG A 4 -53.19 43.23 30.17
CA ARG A 4 -51.74 43.20 30.42
C ARG A 4 -50.99 43.40 29.10
N ILE A 5 -49.88 44.11 29.20
CA ILE A 5 -48.73 44.14 28.29
C ILE A 5 -47.83 42.94 28.66
N ASP A 6 -47.02 42.49 27.69
CA ASP A 6 -45.91 41.51 27.75
C ASP A 6 -46.23 40.01 27.73
N ILE A 7 -45.68 39.29 26.74
CA ILE A 7 -44.54 38.38 26.92
C ILE A 7 -43.96 38.03 25.54
N GLU A 8 -42.75 38.51 25.31
CA GLU A 8 -41.80 37.98 24.34
C GLU A 8 -41.49 36.51 24.64
N MET A 9 -41.72 35.61 23.68
CA MET A 9 -41.13 34.27 23.62
C MET A 9 -41.07 33.95 22.11
N GLY A 10 -39.96 34.15 21.41
CA GLY A 10 -38.68 33.56 21.75
C GLY A 10 -38.65 32.10 21.29
N VAL A 11 -38.74 31.86 19.98
CA VAL A 11 -38.34 30.58 19.39
C VAL A 11 -37.38 30.88 18.25
N LEU A 12 -36.16 31.22 18.66
CA LEU A 12 -34.97 31.02 17.85
C LEU A 12 -34.94 29.54 17.46
N SER A 13 -35.34 29.21 16.23
CA SER A 13 -35.06 27.90 15.65
C SER A 13 -33.56 27.82 15.44
N LEU A 14 -32.90 27.24 16.44
CA LEU A 14 -31.51 26.83 16.42
C LEU A 14 -31.33 25.84 15.26
N MET A 15 -30.92 26.38 14.11
CA MET A 15 -30.32 25.63 13.01
C MET A 15 -29.06 24.96 13.56
N VAL A 16 -29.23 23.74 14.09
CA VAL A 16 -28.13 22.82 14.34
C VAL A 16 -27.61 22.40 12.96
N VAL A 17 -26.71 23.22 12.42
CA VAL A 17 -25.85 22.83 11.30
C VAL A 17 -24.95 21.74 11.85
N LEU A 18 -25.28 20.47 11.54
CA LEU A 18 -24.32 19.39 11.58
C LEU A 18 -23.22 19.75 10.58
N THR A 19 -22.16 20.39 11.08
CA THR A 19 -20.91 20.49 10.33
C THR A 19 -20.34 19.08 10.27
N ALA A 20 -20.63 18.38 9.18
CA ALA A 20 -19.78 17.27 8.75
C ALA A 20 -18.38 17.87 8.65
N THR A 21 -17.51 17.50 9.60
CA THR A 21 -16.09 17.81 9.54
C THR A 21 -15.56 17.13 8.30
N SER A 22 -15.60 17.86 7.19
CA SER A 22 -14.72 17.59 6.08
C SER A 22 -13.33 17.57 6.71
N VAL A 23 -12.71 16.39 6.77
CA VAL A 23 -11.32 16.27 7.18
C VAL A 23 -10.53 16.83 6.01
N TRP A 24 -10.41 18.16 5.97
CA TRP A 24 -9.47 18.85 5.12
C TRP A 24 -8.09 18.39 5.58
N ALA A 25 -7.19 18.08 4.63
CA ALA A 25 -5.81 17.79 4.96
C ALA A 25 -5.27 18.93 5.84
N GLU A 26 -4.79 18.60 7.03
CA GLU A 26 -4.32 19.60 7.99
C GLU A 26 -3.17 20.39 7.36
N PRO A 27 -3.19 21.74 7.46
CA PRO A 27 -2.03 22.53 7.07
C PRO A 27 -0.82 22.04 7.87
N LEU A 28 0.34 22.05 7.21
CA LEU A 28 1.58 21.49 7.72
C LEU A 28 1.85 21.99 9.15
N SER A 29 1.85 21.08 10.13
CA SER A 29 1.87 21.48 11.55
C SER A 29 3.16 22.21 11.90
N ILE A 30 3.08 23.14 12.85
CA ILE A 30 4.26 23.87 13.35
C ILE A 30 5.29 22.88 13.89
N GLN A 31 4.83 21.83 14.57
CA GLN A 31 5.67 20.75 15.08
C GLN A 31 6.43 20.02 13.97
N ASP A 32 5.79 19.75 12.82
CA ASP A 32 6.45 19.10 11.68
C ASP A 32 7.51 19.99 11.06
N ARG A 33 7.22 21.30 10.91
CA ARG A 33 8.19 22.29 10.43
C ARG A 33 9.43 22.31 11.32
N GLU A 34 9.24 22.45 12.62
CA GLU A 34 10.34 22.47 13.59
C GLU A 34 11.14 21.16 13.60
N ALA A 35 10.46 20.01 13.51
CA ALA A 35 11.12 18.72 13.44
C ALA A 35 12.02 18.59 12.20
N ILE A 36 11.54 19.03 11.03
CA ILE A 36 12.28 18.98 9.77
C ILE A 36 13.42 19.99 9.73
N THR A 37 13.21 21.22 10.22
CA THR A 37 14.27 22.22 10.30
C THR A 37 15.38 21.75 11.26
N ARG A 38 15.05 21.20 12.42
CA ARG A 38 16.03 20.60 13.34
C ARG A 38 16.81 19.45 12.70
N LEU A 39 16.11 18.56 11.98
CA LEU A 39 16.73 17.44 11.27
C LEU A 39 17.71 17.92 10.20
N GLY A 40 17.35 18.94 9.40
CA GLY A 40 18.25 19.49 8.40
C GLY A 40 19.44 20.24 9.01
N SER A 41 19.24 21.00 10.09
CA SER A 41 20.33 21.64 10.83
C SER A 41 21.34 20.64 11.38
N ALA A 42 20.88 19.48 11.88
CA ALA A 42 21.76 18.40 12.33
C ALA A 42 22.63 17.81 11.19
N GLN A 43 22.23 18.02 9.94
CA GLN A 43 22.94 17.59 8.73
C GLN A 43 23.69 18.75 8.06
N GLY A 44 23.89 19.85 8.78
CA GLY A 44 24.61 21.03 8.29
C GLY A 44 23.86 21.82 7.22
N ARG A 45 22.53 21.65 7.09
CA ARG A 45 21.69 22.40 6.15
C ARG A 45 21.14 23.64 6.81
N SER A 46 21.16 24.75 6.08
CA SER A 46 20.57 26.00 6.54
C SER A 46 19.04 25.95 6.42
N GLU A 47 18.34 26.70 7.27
CA GLU A 47 16.89 26.85 7.19
C GLU A 47 16.44 27.37 5.81
N ASN A 48 17.23 28.26 5.18
CA ASN A 48 16.97 28.78 3.85
C ASN A 48 16.98 27.71 2.74
N GLU A 49 17.72 26.61 2.93
CA GLU A 49 17.73 25.49 1.99
C GLU A 49 16.54 24.54 2.19
N ILE A 50 15.97 24.50 3.40
CA ILE A 50 14.88 23.59 3.78
C ILE A 50 13.51 24.24 3.51
N THR A 51 13.39 25.54 3.76
CA THR A 51 12.15 26.32 3.59
C THR A 51 11.47 26.11 2.23
N PRO A 52 12.17 26.07 1.08
CA PRO A 52 11.53 25.79 -0.21
C PRO A 52 10.86 24.42 -0.29
N LEU A 53 11.41 23.39 0.38
CA LEU A 53 10.81 22.06 0.43
C LEU A 53 9.54 22.08 1.29
N LEU A 54 9.59 22.75 2.44
CA LEU A 54 8.44 22.90 3.34
C LEU A 54 7.29 23.69 2.66
N ASP A 55 7.62 24.75 1.94
CA ASP A 55 6.66 25.54 1.16
C ASP A 55 5.98 24.68 0.08
N HIS A 56 6.75 23.85 -0.62
CA HIS A 56 6.20 22.92 -1.60
C HIS A 56 5.23 21.92 -0.97
N VAL A 57 5.57 21.30 0.17
CA VAL A 57 4.64 20.39 0.87
C VAL A 57 3.41 21.14 1.40
N SER A 58 3.58 22.38 1.90
CA SER A 58 2.47 23.24 2.33
C SER A 58 1.49 23.50 1.19
N LYS A 59 1.99 23.88 0.01
CA LYS A 59 1.19 24.09 -1.21
C LYS A 59 0.48 22.82 -1.69
N ALA A 60 1.05 21.64 -1.46
CA ALA A 60 0.35 20.38 -1.72
C ALA A 60 -0.83 20.19 -0.74
N GLY A 61 -0.61 20.45 0.55
CA GLY A 61 -1.66 20.39 1.58
C GLY A 61 -2.80 21.38 1.36
N GLU A 62 -2.49 22.61 0.96
CA GLU A 62 -3.48 23.64 0.59
C GLU A 62 -4.40 23.20 -0.55
N ARG A 63 -3.93 22.28 -1.41
CA ARG A 63 -4.71 21.68 -2.50
C ARG A 63 -5.47 20.41 -2.07
N GLY A 64 -5.48 20.11 -0.77
CA GLY A 64 -6.15 18.95 -0.19
C GLY A 64 -5.43 17.62 -0.44
N LEU A 65 -4.15 17.65 -0.82
CA LEU A 65 -3.35 16.45 -1.02
C LEU A 65 -2.81 15.93 0.32
N PRO A 66 -2.62 14.60 0.48
CA PRO A 66 -2.05 14.04 1.69
C PRO A 66 -0.57 14.39 1.81
N THR A 67 -0.22 15.14 2.85
CA THR A 67 1.12 15.70 3.07
C THR A 67 2.06 14.76 3.81
N GLU A 68 1.54 13.83 4.60
CA GLU A 68 2.32 12.86 5.40
C GLU A 68 3.35 12.09 4.56
N SER A 69 2.93 11.55 3.43
CA SER A 69 3.83 10.83 2.51
C SER A 69 4.97 11.72 1.99
N LEU A 70 4.72 13.00 1.73
CA LEU A 70 5.73 13.98 1.29
C LEU A 70 6.68 14.35 2.43
N LEU A 71 6.13 14.61 3.62
CA LEU A 71 6.91 14.90 4.85
C LEU A 71 7.84 13.75 5.20
N ASN A 72 7.35 12.52 5.18
CA ASN A 72 8.14 11.33 5.46
C ASN A 72 9.26 11.15 4.44
N LYS A 73 9.01 11.44 3.16
CA LYS A 73 10.07 11.36 2.14
C LYS A 73 11.15 12.43 2.32
N MET A 74 10.74 13.65 2.68
CA MET A 74 11.68 14.72 3.00
C MET A 74 12.51 14.40 4.24
N ARG A 75 11.89 13.90 5.32
CA ARG A 75 12.59 13.41 6.53
C ARG A 75 13.58 12.32 6.18
N GLU A 76 13.19 11.34 5.35
CA GLU A 76 14.08 10.26 4.91
C GLU A 76 15.29 10.80 4.14
N GLY A 77 15.07 11.72 3.18
CA GLY A 77 16.14 12.33 2.39
C GLY A 77 17.12 13.11 3.27
N LEU A 78 16.60 13.98 4.13
CA LEU A 78 17.41 14.76 5.06
C LEU A 78 18.17 13.86 6.04
N ALA A 79 17.54 12.85 6.62
CA ALA A 79 18.19 11.90 7.55
C ALA A 79 19.35 11.14 6.89
N LYS A 80 19.28 10.91 5.57
CA LYS A 80 20.35 10.31 4.77
C LYS A 80 21.40 11.33 4.29
N GLY A 81 21.32 12.59 4.73
CA GLY A 81 22.21 13.67 4.33
C GLY A 81 22.03 14.15 2.87
N VAL A 82 20.94 13.73 2.21
CA VAL A 82 20.66 14.10 0.81
C VAL A 82 20.45 15.60 0.71
N GLU A 83 21.10 16.23 -0.28
CA GLU A 83 20.95 17.66 -0.53
C GLU A 83 19.50 18.04 -0.83
N PRO A 84 18.97 19.14 -0.25
CA PRO A 84 17.61 19.61 -0.50
C PRO A 84 17.26 19.73 -2.00
N LYS A 85 18.22 20.18 -2.82
CA LYS A 85 18.07 20.27 -4.29
C LYS A 85 17.82 18.93 -4.98
N ARG A 86 18.28 17.81 -4.40
CA ARG A 86 18.02 16.45 -4.90
C ARG A 86 16.72 15.86 -4.35
N ILE A 87 16.23 16.38 -3.23
CA ILE A 87 14.94 16.00 -2.65
C ILE A 87 13.79 16.65 -3.43
N ASP A 88 13.93 17.91 -3.86
CA ASP A 88 12.85 18.66 -4.53
C ASP A 88 12.25 17.94 -5.75
N PRO A 89 13.03 17.39 -6.71
CA PRO A 89 12.46 16.66 -7.86
C PRO A 89 11.65 15.44 -7.46
N VAL A 90 12.05 14.74 -6.38
CA VAL A 90 11.32 13.58 -5.86
C VAL A 90 9.98 14.02 -5.27
N LEU A 91 9.98 15.10 -4.49
CA LEU A 91 8.73 15.68 -3.96
C LEU A 91 7.82 16.14 -5.11
N ARG A 92 8.35 16.78 -6.15
CA ARG A 92 7.54 17.21 -7.32
C ARG A 92 6.89 16.03 -8.02
N GLN A 93 7.65 14.95 -8.22
CA GLN A 93 7.12 13.73 -8.82
C GLN A 93 6.05 13.08 -7.94
N MET A 94 6.24 13.04 -6.62
CA MET A 94 5.24 12.52 -5.69
C MET A 94 3.97 13.38 -5.68
N THR A 95 4.12 14.71 -5.60
CA THR A 95 3.02 15.67 -5.68
C THR A 95 2.20 15.50 -6.96
N SER A 96 2.87 15.40 -8.12
CA SER A 96 2.19 15.18 -9.41
C SER A 96 1.39 13.87 -9.44
N ARG A 97 1.91 12.79 -8.84
CA ARG A 97 1.17 11.52 -8.73
C ARG A 97 -0.04 11.63 -7.80
N LEU A 98 0.09 12.34 -6.69
CA LEU A 98 -1.02 12.60 -5.77
C LEU A 98 -2.12 13.42 -6.45
N GLU A 99 -1.75 14.41 -7.26
CA GLU A 99 -2.70 15.19 -8.08
C GLU A 99 -3.44 14.31 -9.07
N SER A 100 -2.73 13.49 -9.87
CA SER A 100 -3.37 12.57 -10.80
C SER A 100 -4.27 11.56 -10.09
N ALA A 101 -3.83 11.02 -8.95
CA ALA A 101 -4.65 10.13 -8.14
C ALA A 101 -5.91 10.82 -7.61
N HIS A 102 -5.78 12.07 -7.15
CA HIS A 102 -6.91 12.85 -6.67
C HIS A 102 -7.93 13.12 -7.79
N GLU A 103 -7.48 13.55 -8.97
CA GLU A 103 -8.32 13.83 -10.13
C GLU A 103 -9.13 12.58 -10.55
N VAL A 104 -8.48 11.42 -10.64
CA VAL A 104 -9.14 10.17 -11.02
C VAL A 104 -10.20 9.73 -9.99
N LEU A 105 -9.94 9.94 -8.70
CA LEU A 105 -10.88 9.61 -7.64
C LEU A 105 -12.08 10.57 -7.59
N GLU A 106 -11.90 11.86 -7.93
CA GLU A 106 -13.00 12.80 -8.09
C GLU A 106 -13.84 12.50 -9.34
N GLU A 107 -13.21 12.12 -10.45
CA GLU A 107 -13.91 11.63 -11.66
C GLU A 107 -14.78 10.41 -11.32
N ALA A 108 -14.21 9.45 -10.57
CA ALA A 108 -14.93 8.26 -10.12
C ALA A 108 -16.08 8.57 -9.16
N LYS A 109 -15.88 9.53 -8.24
CA LYS A 109 -16.92 10.03 -7.33
C LYS A 109 -18.10 10.63 -8.10
N GLY A 110 -17.83 11.44 -9.12
CA GLY A 110 -18.84 11.99 -10.02
C GLY A 110 -19.65 10.93 -10.77
N ARG A 111 -19.12 9.71 -10.89
CA ARG A 111 -19.79 8.55 -11.51
C ARG A 111 -20.45 7.61 -10.49
N GLY A 112 -20.55 8.01 -9.22
CA GLY A 112 -21.31 7.27 -8.21
C GLY A 112 -20.49 6.30 -7.34
N ILE A 113 -19.16 6.29 -7.44
CA ILE A 113 -18.29 5.63 -6.45
C ILE A 113 -18.42 6.37 -5.11
N SER A 114 -18.63 5.61 -4.04
CA SER A 114 -18.83 6.19 -2.70
C SER A 114 -17.52 6.76 -2.16
N GLU A 115 -17.61 7.93 -1.54
CA GLU A 115 -16.50 8.53 -0.80
C GLU A 115 -16.22 7.69 0.46
N GLY A 116 -14.95 7.34 0.67
CA GLY A 116 -14.47 6.59 1.83
C GLY A 116 -13.39 7.40 2.57
N ASN A 117 -12.36 6.74 3.09
CA ASN A 117 -11.15 7.45 3.55
C ASN A 117 -10.39 8.00 2.34
N ARG A 118 -10.73 9.23 1.96
CA ARG A 118 -10.15 9.95 0.82
C ARG A 118 -8.63 10.00 0.87
N GLN A 119 -8.05 10.30 2.04
CA GLN A 119 -6.59 10.38 2.21
C GLN A 119 -5.92 9.05 1.87
N ARG A 120 -6.40 7.95 2.45
CA ARG A 120 -5.87 6.60 2.18
C ARG A 120 -6.08 6.19 0.71
N ALA A 121 -7.22 6.54 0.13
CA ALA A 121 -7.53 6.23 -1.27
C ALA A 121 -6.57 6.96 -2.23
N VAL A 122 -6.31 8.25 -2.01
CA VAL A 122 -5.38 9.05 -2.84
C VAL A 122 -3.96 8.49 -2.76
N GLU A 123 -3.46 8.17 -1.57
CA GLU A 123 -2.12 7.59 -1.41
C GLU A 123 -2.00 6.22 -2.09
N THR A 124 -3.01 5.35 -1.88
CA THR A 124 -3.03 4.00 -2.48
C THR A 124 -3.11 4.08 -4.00
N MET A 125 -3.90 5.00 -4.54
CA MET A 125 -4.03 5.24 -5.98
C MET A 125 -2.73 5.80 -6.57
N ALA A 126 -2.09 6.76 -5.91
CA ALA A 126 -0.80 7.31 -6.34
C ALA A 126 0.30 6.24 -6.38
N GLU A 127 0.30 5.31 -5.41
CA GLU A 127 1.20 4.15 -5.40
C GLU A 127 0.90 3.19 -6.57
N ALA A 128 -0.37 2.96 -6.90
CA ALA A 128 -0.77 2.14 -8.04
C ALA A 128 -0.26 2.76 -9.37
N LEU A 129 -0.47 4.06 -9.56
CA LEU A 129 0.02 4.80 -10.73
C LEU A 129 1.54 4.75 -10.83
N ALA A 130 2.24 4.89 -9.69
CA ALA A 130 3.70 4.78 -9.64
C ALA A 130 4.21 3.38 -10.02
N ARG A 131 3.42 2.33 -9.77
CA ARG A 131 3.72 0.93 -10.16
C ARG A 131 3.22 0.56 -11.55
N GLY A 132 2.72 1.52 -12.33
CA GLY A 132 2.38 1.32 -13.73
C GLY A 132 0.91 0.95 -14.00
N ALA A 133 0.01 1.10 -13.03
CA ALA A 133 -1.41 1.23 -13.37
C ALA A 133 -1.62 2.53 -14.16
N THR A 134 -2.40 2.50 -15.23
CA THR A 134 -2.72 3.70 -16.00
C THR A 134 -4.07 4.29 -15.59
N VAL A 135 -4.26 5.58 -15.84
CA VAL A 135 -5.55 6.26 -15.57
C VAL A 135 -6.70 5.59 -16.33
N ASP A 136 -6.47 5.15 -17.57
CA ASP A 136 -7.50 4.49 -18.37
C ASP A 136 -7.85 3.10 -17.83
N GLU A 137 -6.88 2.35 -17.31
CA GLU A 137 -7.12 1.09 -16.61
C GLU A 137 -7.99 1.32 -15.35
N VAL A 138 -7.75 2.40 -14.60
CA VAL A 138 -8.57 2.76 -13.43
C VAL A 138 -9.98 3.18 -13.83
N ARG A 139 -10.14 3.92 -14.93
CA ARG A 139 -11.45 4.29 -15.47
C ARG A 139 -12.25 3.06 -15.88
N GLU A 140 -11.61 2.12 -16.56
CA GLU A 140 -12.25 0.85 -16.94
C GLU A 140 -12.62 0.03 -15.70
N LEU A 141 -11.74 -0.03 -14.69
CA LEU A 141 -12.05 -0.70 -13.43
C LEU A 141 -13.25 -0.05 -12.72
N SER A 142 -13.30 1.29 -12.68
CA SER A 142 -14.43 2.04 -12.14
C SER A 142 -15.71 1.66 -12.87
N ARG A 143 -15.71 1.60 -14.21
CA ARG A 143 -16.86 1.20 -15.03
C ARG A 143 -17.31 -0.22 -14.71
N LEU A 144 -16.37 -1.18 -14.66
CA LEU A 144 -16.66 -2.57 -14.34
C LEU A 144 -17.24 -2.71 -12.94
N SER A 145 -16.75 -1.96 -11.95
CA SER A 145 -17.24 -2.06 -10.56
C SER A 145 -18.68 -1.59 -10.35
N GLN A 146 -19.22 -0.75 -11.24
CA GLN A 146 -20.55 -0.15 -11.11
C GLN A 146 -21.71 -1.10 -11.46
N GLU A 147 -21.43 -2.16 -12.22
CA GLU A 147 -22.45 -3.13 -12.65
C GLU A 147 -22.78 -4.15 -11.54
N GLY A 148 -22.14 -4.05 -10.37
CA GLY A 148 -22.28 -4.97 -9.24
C GLY A 148 -23.43 -4.63 -8.30
N ARG A 149 -23.73 -5.59 -7.40
CA ARG A 149 -24.71 -5.37 -6.31
C ARG A 149 -24.14 -4.49 -5.20
N HIS A 150 -22.82 -4.39 -5.11
CA HIS A 150 -22.10 -3.63 -4.11
C HIS A 150 -21.66 -2.28 -4.67
N LYS A 151 -21.92 -1.22 -3.90
CA LYS A 151 -21.52 0.14 -4.27
C LYS A 151 -20.05 0.34 -3.88
N ALA A 152 -19.16 0.23 -4.85
CA ALA A 152 -17.72 0.37 -4.63
C ALA A 152 -17.37 1.73 -4.02
N THR A 153 -16.36 1.72 -3.16
CA THR A 153 -15.77 2.90 -2.51
C THR A 153 -14.49 3.36 -3.23
N GLN A 154 -14.08 4.61 -3.00
CA GLN A 154 -12.80 5.12 -3.49
C GLN A 154 -11.60 4.28 -3.01
N GLU A 155 -11.67 3.74 -1.78
CA GLU A 155 -10.62 2.85 -1.25
C GLU A 155 -10.54 1.53 -2.00
N GLU A 156 -11.69 0.90 -2.29
CA GLU A 156 -11.74 -0.35 -3.05
C GLU A 156 -11.29 -0.14 -4.50
N LEU A 157 -11.64 1.00 -5.10
CA LEU A 157 -11.15 1.38 -6.43
C LEU A 157 -9.63 1.57 -6.43
N ALA A 158 -9.07 2.26 -5.43
CA ALA A 158 -7.62 2.43 -5.29
C ALA A 158 -6.90 1.10 -5.01
N ALA A 159 -7.47 0.25 -4.16
CA ALA A 159 -6.96 -1.08 -3.90
C ALA A 159 -7.03 -1.98 -5.15
N GLY A 160 -8.10 -1.85 -5.94
CA GLY A 160 -8.24 -2.53 -7.22
C GLY A 160 -7.20 -2.05 -8.24
N ALA A 161 -6.98 -0.74 -8.37
CA ALA A 161 -5.91 -0.18 -9.20
C ALA A 161 -4.52 -0.71 -8.79
N LYS A 162 -4.26 -0.76 -7.48
CA LYS A 162 -3.02 -1.34 -6.94
C LYS A 162 -2.91 -2.83 -7.24
N SER A 163 -4.02 -3.55 -7.16
CA SER A 163 -4.12 -4.97 -7.51
C SER A 163 -3.78 -5.21 -8.98
N LEU A 164 -4.21 -4.33 -9.88
CA LEU A 164 -3.83 -4.38 -11.30
C LEU A 164 -2.34 -4.18 -11.51
N ALA A 165 -1.74 -3.17 -10.87
CA ALA A 165 -0.29 -2.96 -10.95
C ALA A 165 0.48 -4.19 -10.47
N VAL A 166 0.06 -4.80 -9.36
CA VAL A 166 0.67 -6.04 -8.83
C VAL A 166 0.52 -7.21 -9.81
N MET A 167 -0.65 -7.41 -10.41
CA MET A 167 -0.85 -8.48 -11.41
C MET A 167 0.01 -8.27 -12.66
N LYS A 168 0.20 -7.02 -13.12
CA LYS A 168 1.07 -6.69 -14.26
C LYS A 168 2.54 -7.05 -13.98
N GLU A 169 3.01 -6.90 -12.75
CA GLU A 169 4.35 -7.38 -12.36
C GLU A 169 4.48 -8.91 -12.48
N GLY A 170 3.37 -9.66 -12.38
CA GLY A 170 3.28 -11.10 -12.65
C GLY A 170 2.98 -11.44 -14.12
N ARG A 171 3.13 -10.46 -15.02
CA ARG A 171 2.86 -10.56 -16.47
C ARG A 171 1.42 -10.92 -16.85
N ILE A 172 0.48 -10.68 -15.95
CA ILE A 172 -0.94 -10.81 -16.27
C ILE A 172 -1.33 -9.68 -17.23
N PRO A 173 -2.01 -9.97 -18.35
CA PRO A 173 -2.52 -8.93 -19.24
C PRO A 173 -3.47 -7.97 -18.51
N SER A 174 -3.30 -6.66 -18.70
CA SER A 174 -4.09 -5.63 -18.01
C SER A 174 -5.59 -5.83 -18.13
N LYS A 175 -6.08 -6.25 -19.31
CA LYS A 175 -7.51 -6.49 -19.56
C LYS A 175 -8.06 -7.64 -18.71
N ASP A 176 -7.30 -8.72 -18.58
CA ASP A 176 -7.71 -9.90 -17.80
C ASP A 176 -7.62 -9.61 -16.30
N GLY A 177 -6.58 -8.90 -15.87
CA GLY A 177 -6.48 -8.38 -14.52
C GLY A 177 -7.66 -7.46 -14.15
N ALA A 178 -8.01 -6.51 -15.03
CA ALA A 178 -9.12 -5.58 -14.83
C ALA A 178 -10.46 -6.30 -14.72
N ALA A 179 -10.68 -7.30 -15.58
CA ALA A 179 -11.88 -8.13 -15.53
C ALA A 179 -11.98 -8.93 -14.23
N LEU A 180 -10.86 -9.49 -13.74
CA LEU A 180 -10.82 -10.26 -12.49
C LEU A 180 -11.04 -9.38 -11.25
N VAL A 181 -10.30 -8.27 -11.15
CA VAL A 181 -10.43 -7.33 -10.02
C VAL A 181 -11.81 -6.68 -10.03
N GLY A 182 -12.32 -6.29 -11.20
CA GLY A 182 -13.66 -5.74 -11.35
C GLY A 182 -14.73 -6.73 -10.90
N GLU A 183 -14.58 -8.01 -11.20
CA GLU A 183 -15.48 -9.05 -10.68
C GLU A 183 -15.42 -9.15 -9.15
N GLY A 184 -14.22 -9.14 -8.56
CA GLY A 184 -14.07 -9.11 -7.10
C GLY A 184 -14.80 -7.92 -6.46
N MET A 185 -14.68 -6.73 -7.06
CA MET A 185 -15.38 -5.53 -6.61
C MET A 185 -16.91 -5.67 -6.71
N LYS A 186 -17.42 -6.23 -7.83
CA LYS A 186 -18.87 -6.50 -7.99
C LYS A 186 -19.43 -7.40 -6.89
N GLN A 187 -18.61 -8.32 -6.40
CA GLN A 187 -18.94 -9.30 -5.35
C GLN A 187 -18.65 -8.78 -3.94
N GLY A 188 -18.27 -7.51 -3.79
CA GLY A 188 -18.03 -6.89 -2.49
C GLY A 188 -16.77 -7.40 -1.80
N TYR A 189 -15.70 -7.63 -2.57
CA TYR A 189 -14.37 -7.82 -2.00
C TYR A 189 -13.88 -6.50 -1.40
N ARG A 190 -13.39 -6.58 -0.16
CA ARG A 190 -12.72 -5.48 0.53
C ARG A 190 -11.36 -5.21 -0.08
N SER A 191 -10.81 -4.02 0.20
CA SER A 191 -9.47 -3.60 -0.21
C SER A 191 -8.37 -4.63 0.09
N SER A 192 -8.41 -5.31 1.25
CA SER A 192 -7.45 -6.37 1.59
C SER A 192 -7.60 -7.62 0.72
N GLU A 193 -8.84 -8.04 0.45
CA GLU A 193 -9.12 -9.26 -0.32
C GLU A 193 -8.72 -9.10 -1.79
N LEU A 194 -8.90 -7.90 -2.36
CA LEU A 194 -8.42 -7.57 -3.71
C LEU A 194 -6.88 -7.65 -3.79
N LEU A 195 -6.19 -7.14 -2.78
CA LEU A 195 -4.73 -7.17 -2.70
C LEU A 195 -4.19 -8.59 -2.50
N ASP A 196 -4.87 -9.41 -1.70
CA ASP A 196 -4.47 -10.81 -1.51
C ASP A 196 -4.70 -11.63 -2.77
N LEU A 197 -5.83 -11.43 -3.45
CA LEU A 197 -6.12 -12.03 -4.76
C LEU A 197 -5.02 -11.68 -5.78
N SER A 198 -4.66 -10.40 -5.90
CA SER A 198 -3.62 -9.98 -6.86
C SER A 198 -2.23 -10.51 -6.54
N ARG A 199 -1.86 -10.62 -5.27
CA ARG A 199 -0.59 -11.22 -4.87
C ARG A 199 -0.53 -12.69 -5.24
N GLU A 200 -1.61 -13.43 -5.02
CA GLU A 200 -1.66 -14.85 -5.35
C GLU A 200 -1.65 -15.09 -6.86
N VAL A 201 -2.41 -14.29 -7.61
CA VAL A 201 -2.38 -14.31 -9.07
C VAL A 201 -0.98 -13.96 -9.59
N LYS A 202 -0.31 -12.95 -9.01
CA LYS A 202 1.07 -12.59 -9.35
C LYS A 202 2.04 -13.75 -9.11
N ARG A 203 1.93 -14.44 -7.97
CA ARG A 203 2.79 -15.60 -7.64
C ARG A 203 2.67 -16.71 -8.68
N ARG A 204 1.47 -16.90 -9.22
CA ARG A 204 1.13 -17.90 -10.23
C ARG A 204 1.17 -17.37 -11.66
N GLY A 205 1.78 -16.20 -11.88
CA GLY A 205 1.81 -15.53 -13.19
C GLY A 205 2.25 -16.45 -14.33
N SER A 206 3.32 -17.23 -14.11
CA SER A 206 3.83 -18.21 -15.08
C SER A 206 2.81 -19.30 -15.42
N ASP A 207 2.00 -19.75 -14.46
CA ASP A 207 1.02 -20.80 -14.71
C ASP A 207 -0.12 -20.31 -15.60
N PHE A 208 -0.47 -19.02 -15.50
CA PHE A 208 -1.42 -18.39 -16.41
C PHE A 208 -0.82 -18.14 -17.80
N GLU A 209 0.45 -17.72 -17.87
CA GLU A 209 1.16 -17.55 -19.16
C GLU A 209 1.30 -18.88 -19.91
N GLU A 210 1.61 -19.96 -19.19
CA GLU A 210 1.83 -21.30 -19.75
C GLU A 210 0.52 -22.10 -19.91
N GLY A 211 -0.63 -21.51 -19.55
CA GLY A 211 -1.96 -22.13 -19.67
C GLY A 211 -2.23 -23.28 -18.71
N ARG A 212 -1.39 -23.47 -17.67
CA ARG A 212 -1.62 -24.45 -16.59
C ARG A 212 -2.75 -24.02 -15.65
N ALA A 213 -2.97 -22.71 -15.53
CA ALA A 213 -4.07 -22.12 -14.81
C ALA A 213 -4.89 -21.21 -15.75
N SER A 214 -6.17 -21.02 -15.43
CA SER A 214 -7.08 -20.22 -16.24
C SER A 214 -7.63 -19.02 -15.47
N LEU A 215 -7.27 -17.81 -15.91
CA LEU A 215 -7.84 -16.56 -15.38
C LEU A 215 -9.36 -16.51 -15.59
N LYS A 216 -9.87 -17.13 -16.65
CA LYS A 216 -11.31 -17.23 -16.92
C LYS A 216 -12.00 -18.09 -15.85
N ALA A 217 -11.43 -19.25 -15.52
CA ALA A 217 -11.96 -20.12 -14.48
C ALA A 217 -11.90 -19.44 -13.09
N LEU A 218 -10.79 -18.76 -12.79
CA LEU A 218 -10.63 -18.00 -11.55
C LEU A 218 -11.68 -16.87 -11.46
N ARG A 219 -11.90 -16.13 -12.55
CA ARG A 219 -12.93 -15.10 -12.61
C ARG A 219 -14.33 -15.68 -12.40
N GLU A 220 -14.61 -16.85 -12.97
CA GLU A 220 -15.89 -17.53 -12.76
C GLU A 220 -16.09 -17.90 -11.28
N GLN A 221 -15.07 -18.45 -10.61
CA GLN A 221 -15.12 -18.73 -9.17
C GLN A 221 -15.37 -17.45 -8.35
N VAL A 222 -14.66 -16.36 -8.66
CA VAL A 222 -14.90 -15.04 -8.03
C VAL A 222 -16.34 -14.58 -8.26
N SER A 223 -16.87 -14.71 -9.49
CA SER A 223 -18.25 -14.31 -9.81
C SER A 223 -19.32 -15.10 -9.05
N ARG A 224 -18.99 -16.31 -8.58
CA ARG A 224 -19.84 -17.11 -7.68
C ARG A 224 -19.73 -16.68 -6.21
N GLY A 225 -18.89 -15.69 -5.90
CA GLY A 225 -18.68 -15.18 -4.56
C GLY A 225 -17.69 -16.00 -3.73
N GLU A 226 -16.93 -16.92 -4.34
CA GLU A 226 -15.81 -17.56 -3.67
C GLU A 226 -14.79 -16.48 -3.26
N ARG A 227 -14.09 -16.67 -2.14
CA ARG A 227 -13.15 -15.69 -1.56
C ARG A 227 -11.71 -16.14 -1.80
N SER A 228 -10.78 -15.18 -1.84
CA SER A 228 -9.36 -15.44 -2.14
C SER A 228 -8.74 -16.55 -1.30
N ASP A 229 -9.14 -16.73 -0.04
CA ASP A 229 -8.59 -17.77 0.84
C ASP A 229 -9.03 -19.19 0.46
N ARG A 230 -10.08 -19.34 -0.35
CA ARG A 230 -10.61 -20.63 -0.81
C ARG A 230 -10.20 -20.96 -2.25
N LEU A 231 -10.05 -19.93 -3.09
CA LEU A 231 -9.67 -20.08 -4.50
C LEU A 231 -8.37 -20.85 -4.72
N PHE A 232 -7.48 -20.85 -3.72
CA PHE A 232 -6.11 -21.35 -3.86
C PHE A 232 -5.75 -22.46 -2.87
N LYS A 233 -6.70 -22.91 -2.02
CA LYS A 233 -6.46 -23.89 -0.94
C LYS A 233 -6.15 -25.31 -1.42
N ASP A 234 -6.60 -25.68 -2.61
CA ASP A 234 -6.52 -27.05 -3.10
C ASP A 234 -5.16 -27.35 -3.76
N ASP A 235 -4.43 -26.33 -4.21
CA ASP A 235 -3.15 -26.52 -4.90
C ASP A 235 -1.97 -26.72 -3.94
N ASP A 236 -2.04 -26.14 -2.73
CA ASP A 236 -0.99 -26.29 -1.70
C ASP A 236 -0.86 -27.71 -1.15
N ARG A 237 -1.84 -28.59 -1.41
CA ARG A 237 -1.81 -30.01 -0.99
C ARG A 237 -1.11 -30.93 -1.99
N SER A 238 -0.73 -30.43 -3.16
CA SER A 238 -0.10 -31.24 -4.21
C SER A 238 1.44 -31.31 -4.10
N GLY A 239 2.02 -30.59 -3.13
CA GLY A 239 3.47 -30.45 -2.94
C GLY A 239 3.98 -30.95 -1.60
N SER A 240 3.55 -32.13 -1.14
CA SER A 240 4.22 -32.84 -0.03
C SER A 240 4.06 -34.34 -0.18
N GLY A 241 4.96 -34.93 -0.98
CA GLY A 241 5.31 -36.33 -0.86
C GLY A 241 6.07 -36.58 0.46
N GLY A 242 5.73 -37.69 1.11
CA GLY A 242 6.30 -38.18 2.37
C GLY A 242 5.16 -38.69 3.24
N GLY A 243 4.75 -39.95 3.17
CA GLY A 243 5.54 -41.16 3.26
C GLY A 243 4.92 -41.99 4.39
N ASP A 244 4.60 -43.25 4.11
CA ASP A 244 4.28 -44.34 5.03
C ASP A 244 3.54 -44.03 6.35
N ARG A 245 2.25 -44.39 6.38
CA ARG A 245 1.66 -45.01 7.58
C ARG A 245 0.83 -46.23 7.19
N SER A 246 1.54 -47.26 6.77
CA SER A 246 1.15 -48.64 7.00
C SER A 246 1.06 -48.92 8.51
N GLU A 247 -0.06 -49.51 8.91
CA GLU A 247 -0.19 -50.51 9.98
C GLU A 247 0.42 -50.20 11.36
N ARG A 248 -0.46 -49.86 12.31
CA ARG A 248 -0.36 -50.47 13.65
C ARG A 248 -1.72 -50.54 14.34
N GLY A 249 -2.31 -51.73 14.28
CA GLY A 249 -3.38 -52.10 15.20
C GLY A 249 -2.86 -52.30 16.62
N GLY A 250 -3.77 -52.27 17.57
CA GLY A 250 -3.65 -53.03 18.81
C GLY A 250 -3.73 -52.22 20.12
N ARG A 251 -4.78 -52.55 20.88
CA ARG A 251 -4.94 -52.44 22.36
C ARG A 251 -5.19 -51.02 22.88
N GLY A 252 -6.26 -50.72 23.60
CA GLY A 252 -7.07 -51.56 24.48
C GLY A 252 -6.89 -51.09 25.92
N ASP A 253 -7.96 -50.51 26.46
CA ASP A 253 -8.43 -50.70 27.85
C ASP A 253 -7.83 -49.84 29.01
N ARG A 254 -8.75 -49.50 29.93
CA ARG A 254 -8.64 -48.84 31.25
C ARG A 254 -8.51 -47.30 31.25
N GLY A 255 -9.38 -46.51 31.88
CA GLY A 255 -10.36 -46.76 32.94
C GLY A 255 -9.93 -46.05 34.24
N GLY A 256 -10.75 -45.13 34.74
CA GLY A 256 -10.62 -44.49 36.06
C GLY A 256 -9.58 -43.36 36.15
N ARG A 257 -9.66 -42.37 37.03
CA ARG A 257 -10.69 -41.92 37.97
C ARG A 257 -10.19 -40.56 38.48
N GLU A 258 -11.12 -39.72 38.91
CA GLU A 258 -10.90 -38.45 39.58
C GLU A 258 -9.89 -38.56 40.74
N ASP A 259 -9.03 -37.55 40.91
CA ASP A 259 -8.62 -37.07 42.22
C ASP A 259 -8.09 -35.62 42.14
N ARG A 260 -8.87 -34.73 42.75
CA ARG A 260 -8.48 -33.71 43.74
C ARG A 260 -7.47 -32.61 43.37
N GLU A 261 -8.03 -31.40 43.39
CA GLU A 261 -7.53 -30.20 44.07
C GLU A 261 -6.51 -30.49 45.17
N ASP A 262 -5.31 -29.89 45.08
CA ASP A 262 -4.74 -29.04 46.13
C ASP A 262 -3.42 -28.42 45.66
N GLY A 263 -3.07 -27.23 46.15
CA GLY A 263 -1.67 -26.77 46.14
C GLY A 263 -1.39 -25.41 45.56
N SER A 264 -1.95 -24.37 46.16
CA SER A 264 -1.38 -23.02 46.20
C SER A 264 0.11 -23.07 46.60
N ARG A 265 1.03 -22.66 45.72
CA ARG A 265 2.36 -22.17 46.13
C ARG A 265 2.85 -21.03 45.23
N ASP A 266 2.68 -19.85 45.81
CA ASP A 266 3.54 -18.69 45.72
C ASP A 266 5.02 -19.05 45.49
N ARG A 267 5.62 -18.49 44.43
CA ARG A 267 7.06 -18.38 44.24
C ARG A 267 7.34 -17.19 43.34
N SER A 268 7.41 -16.04 43.98
CA SER A 268 8.30 -14.96 43.61
C SER A 268 9.77 -15.44 43.45
N GLU A 269 10.52 -14.65 42.69
CA GLU A 269 11.99 -14.68 42.54
C GLU A 269 12.60 -15.72 41.59
N ARG A 270 12.82 -15.27 40.35
CA ARG A 270 14.12 -15.48 39.69
C ARG A 270 14.52 -14.27 38.86
N GLN A 271 15.20 -13.37 39.57
CA GLN A 271 16.14 -12.41 39.03
C GLN A 271 17.36 -13.17 38.46
N ASP A 272 17.98 -12.53 37.47
CA ASP A 272 19.33 -12.74 36.96
C ASP A 272 19.61 -14.00 36.13
N ARG A 273 19.80 -13.78 34.82
CA ARG A 273 21.17 -13.75 34.28
C ARG A 273 21.23 -13.30 32.81
N SER A 274 21.96 -12.19 32.60
CA SER A 274 22.99 -11.94 31.57
C SER A 274 22.63 -12.27 30.11
N GLY A 275 22.72 -11.33 29.18
CA GLY A 275 23.91 -10.53 28.91
C GLY A 275 24.50 -10.96 27.56
N GLY A 276 24.52 -10.03 26.62
CA GLY A 276 24.97 -10.24 25.24
C GLY A 276 24.21 -9.25 24.37
N GLY A 277 24.75 -8.11 24.00
CA GLY A 277 26.10 -7.92 23.53
C GLY A 277 25.94 -7.23 22.19
N ASP A 278 26.13 -5.92 22.25
CA ASP A 278 26.41 -4.97 21.18
C ASP A 278 26.84 -5.62 19.85
N ARG A 279 26.05 -5.39 18.79
CA ARG A 279 26.48 -5.52 17.39
C ARG A 279 25.88 -4.39 16.57
N SER A 280 26.40 -3.21 16.83
CA SER A 280 26.64 -2.23 15.77
C SER A 280 27.64 -2.82 14.75
N ASP A 281 27.56 -2.32 13.51
CA ASP A 281 28.44 -2.60 12.35
C ASP A 281 28.06 -3.76 11.42
N ARG A 282 27.14 -3.46 10.49
CA ARG A 282 27.27 -3.96 9.12
C ARG A 282 26.86 -2.90 8.10
N LEU A 283 27.72 -1.89 7.98
CA LEU A 283 27.79 -1.07 6.79
C LEU A 283 28.29 -1.92 5.61
N GLU A 284 27.51 -1.86 4.54
CA GLU A 284 27.89 -1.84 3.12
C GLU A 284 28.97 -2.81 2.63
N ARG A 285 28.52 -3.80 1.84
CA ARG A 285 29.33 -4.40 0.80
C ARG A 285 29.05 -3.65 -0.51
N PRO A 286 29.98 -2.85 -1.04
CA PRO A 286 29.79 -2.20 -2.34
C PRO A 286 29.77 -3.27 -3.45
N GLU A 287 28.79 -3.17 -4.33
CA GLU A 287 28.76 -3.93 -5.58
C GLU A 287 29.90 -3.48 -6.48
N LYS A 288 30.60 -4.47 -7.03
CA LYS A 288 31.67 -4.30 -8.02
C LYS A 288 31.11 -3.60 -9.27
N LEU A 289 31.47 -2.34 -9.43
CA LEU A 289 31.65 -1.75 -10.75
C LEU A 289 33.00 -2.23 -11.27
N ASP A 290 33.00 -3.01 -12.35
CA ASP A 290 34.12 -3.08 -13.31
C ASP A 290 33.69 -3.85 -14.56
N ARG A 291 33.23 -3.10 -15.57
CA ARG A 291 33.60 -3.37 -16.96
C ARG A 291 33.38 -2.11 -17.80
N ALA A 292 34.28 -1.14 -17.64
CA ALA A 292 34.48 -0.13 -18.66
C ALA A 292 34.95 -0.82 -19.95
N GLU A 293 34.28 -0.47 -21.05
CA GLU A 293 34.67 -0.86 -22.40
C GLU A 293 36.09 -0.40 -22.68
N ARG A 294 36.90 -1.36 -23.13
CA ARG A 294 38.28 -1.18 -23.53
C ARG A 294 38.29 -0.41 -24.86
N PRO A 295 38.89 0.79 -24.94
CA PRO A 295 39.01 1.48 -26.21
C PRO A 295 39.91 0.67 -27.16
N GLU A 296 39.44 0.53 -28.40
CA GLU A 296 40.17 -0.14 -29.49
C GLU A 296 41.54 0.52 -29.67
N ARG A 297 42.58 -0.32 -29.63
CA ARG A 297 43.92 0.10 -30.04
C ARG A 297 43.94 0.18 -31.56
N SER A 298 44.30 1.36 -32.06
CA SER A 298 44.64 1.63 -33.44
C SER A 298 45.84 0.79 -33.87
N ASP A 299 45.64 -0.18 -34.74
CA ASP A 299 46.71 -0.91 -35.41
C ASP A 299 47.12 -0.16 -36.70
N HIS A 300 48.23 0.58 -36.58
CA HIS A 300 49.09 1.04 -37.67
C HIS A 300 50.50 0.57 -37.24
N SER A 301 51.25 -0.28 -37.93
CA SER A 301 51.82 -0.09 -39.26
C SER A 301 52.62 -1.34 -39.66
N GLY A 302 52.67 -1.66 -40.96
CA GLY A 302 53.94 -1.94 -41.66
C GLY A 302 54.56 -3.35 -41.60
N SER A 303 54.22 -4.18 -42.58
CA SER A 303 55.20 -5.02 -43.30
C SER A 303 54.66 -5.21 -44.73
N GLY A 304 55.21 -4.61 -45.77
CA GLY A 304 56.58 -4.83 -46.22
C GLY A 304 56.66 -6.16 -46.98
N ARG A 305 56.06 -6.24 -48.18
CA ARG A 305 56.29 -7.32 -49.14
C ARG A 305 56.69 -6.71 -50.47
N GLU A 306 58.01 -6.61 -50.64
CA GLU A 306 58.66 -6.68 -51.94
C GLU A 306 58.68 -8.14 -52.37
N ARG A 307 58.11 -8.44 -53.54
CA ARG A 307 58.60 -9.31 -54.61
C ARG A 307 57.54 -9.46 -55.69
#